data_AF-A0A355RZ58-F1
#
_entry.id   AF-A0A355RZ58-F1
#
_cell.length_a   1.000
_cell.length_b   1.000
_cell.length_c   1.000
_cell.angle_alpha   90.00
_cell.angle_beta   90.00
_cell.angle_gamma   90.00
#
_symmetry.space_group_name_H-M   'P 1'
#
loop_
_entity.id
_entity.type
_entity.pdbx_description
1 polymer ?
#
loop_
_entity_poly.entity_id
_entity_poly.type
_entity_poly.pdbx_seq_one_letter_code
_entity_poly.pdbx_strand_id
1 'polypeptide(L)' 'MRRMIMEYLLGIDIGTSGTKTVLFDLSGNVMASASSEYPMYQPKNGWAEQR' A
#
# COMPACT_ATOMS: atom_id res chain seq x y z
N MET A 1 35.57 -0.63 1.54
CA MET A 1 34.41 -1.28 0.92
C MET A 1 33.30 -0.27 0.75
N ARG A 2 32.76 -0.08 -0.47
CA ARG A 2 31.53 0.71 -0.68
C ARG A 2 30.34 -0.19 -0.38
N ARG A 3 29.45 0.25 0.51
CA ARG A 3 28.15 -0.39 0.72
C ARG A 3 27.31 -0.11 -0.53
N MET A 4 26.90 -1.15 -1.26
CA MET A 4 25.85 -0.98 -2.26
C MET A 4 24.55 -0.69 -1.50
N ILE A 5 23.97 0.47 -1.75
CA ILE A 5 22.62 0.78 -1.31
C ILE A 5 21.70 0.13 -2.33
N MET A 6 20.91 -0.85 -1.89
CA MET A 6 19.81 -1.36 -2.70
C MET A 6 18.68 -0.36 -2.61
N GLU A 7 18.34 0.22 -3.76
CA GLU A 7 17.24 1.15 -3.91
C GLU A 7 15.99 0.40 -4.36
N TYR A 8 14.84 0.79 -3.82
CA TYR A 8 13.55 0.20 -4.13
C TYR A 8 12.50 1.30 -4.24
N LEU A 9 11.46 1.02 -5.02
CA LEU A 9 10.27 1.85 -5.10
C LEU A 9 9.13 1.15 -4.35
N LEU A 10 8.53 1.81 -3.38
CA LEU A 10 7.32 1.30 -2.72
C LEU A 10 6.08 1.98 -3.30
N GLY A 11 5.27 1.23 -4.04
CA GLY A 11 3.94 1.65 -4.45
C GLY A 11 2.96 1.44 -3.30
N ILE A 12 2.17 2.47 -2.98
CA ILE A 12 1.10 2.42 -1.98
C ILE A 12 -0.20 2.85 -2.66
N ASP A 13 -1.19 1.96 -2.63
CA ASP A 13 -2.54 2.18 -3.15
C ASP A 13 -3.53 2.12 -1.99
N ILE A 14 -4.09 3.28 -1.64
CA ILE A 14 -5.02 3.44 -0.51
C ILE A 14 -6.43 3.41 -1.08
N GLY A 15 -7.09 2.26 -0.94
CA GLY A 15 -8.46 2.04 -1.38
C GLY A 15 -9.51 2.36 -0.33
N THR A 16 -10.78 2.15 -0.68
CA THR A 16 -11.91 2.39 0.23
C THR A 16 -12.07 1.29 1.30
N SER A 17 -11.68 0.06 1.01
CA SER A 17 -11.82 -1.09 1.92
C SER A 17 -10.49 -1.64 2.45
N GLY A 18 -9.36 -1.09 1.99
CA GLY A 18 -8.05 -1.57 2.36
C GLY A 18 -6.94 -0.85 1.63
N THR A 19 -5.71 -1.05 2.09
CA THR A 19 -4.49 -0.56 1.45
C THR A 19 -3.71 -1.72 0.88
N LYS A 20 -3.26 -1.57 -0.35
CA LYS A 20 -2.33 -2.49 -1.01
C LYS A 20 -0.98 -1.80 -1.17
N THR A 21 0.08 -2.55 -0.99
CA THR A 21 1.45 -2.10 -1.18
C THR A 21 2.21 -3.09 -2.05
N VAL A 22 3.11 -2.56 -2.89
CA VAL A 22 3.98 -3.35 -3.74
C VAL A 22 5.38 -2.74 -3.73
N LEU A 23 6.38 -3.54 -3.38
CA LEU A 23 7.78 -3.15 -3.44
C LEU A 23 8.34 -3.56 -4.80
N PHE A 24 8.96 -2.62 -5.52
CA PHE A 24 9.61 -2.86 -6.79
C PHE A 24 11.10 -2.61 -6.68
N ASP A 25 11.90 -3.37 -7.43
CA ASP A 25 13.25 -2.94 -7.76
C ASP A 25 13.24 -1.82 -8.81
N LEU A 26 14.39 -1.23 -9.10
CA LEU A 26 14.50 -0.14 -10.08
C LEU A 26 14.29 -0.59 -11.54
N SER A 27 14.24 -1.90 -11.81
CA SER A 27 13.86 -2.46 -13.12
C SER A 27 12.35 -2.68 -13.24
N GLY A 28 11.59 -2.39 -12.18
CA GLY A 28 10.14 -2.57 -12.13
C GLY A 28 9.71 -3.99 -11.79
N ASN A 29 10.62 -4.88 -11.37
CA ASN A 29 10.23 -6.22 -10.91
C ASN A 29 9.58 -6.13 -9.53
N VAL A 30 8.51 -6.90 -9.33
CA VAL A 30 7.85 -7.01 -8.03
C VAL A 30 8.72 -7.84 -7.09
N MET A 31 9.20 -7.21 -6.02
CA MET A 31 10.02 -7.83 -4.98
C MET A 31 9.17 -8.35 -3.82
N ALA A 32 8.07 -7.64 -3.49
CA ALA A 32 7.12 -8.03 -2.45
C ALA A 32 5.78 -7.34 -2.66
N SER A 33 4.73 -7.87 -2.06
CA SER A 33 3.44 -7.19 -1.95
C SER A 33 2.76 -7.53 -0.63
N ALA A 34 1.96 -6.60 -0.12
CA ALA A 34 1.14 -6.80 1.06
C ALA A 34 -0.17 -6.03 0.92
N SER A 35 -1.24 -6.59 1.48
CA SER A 35 -2.55 -5.94 1.53
C SER A 35 -3.10 -6.02 2.95
N SER A 36 -3.75 -4.95 3.39
CA SER A 36 -4.48 -4.94 4.64
C SER A 36 -5.84 -4.31 4.42
N GLU A 37 -6.89 -4.99 4.87
CA GLU A 37 -8.24 -4.46 4.88
C GLU A 37 -8.47 -3.61 6.14
N TYR A 38 -9.40 -2.66 6.04
CA TYR A 38 -9.89 -1.89 7.18
C TYR A 38 -11.40 -1.66 7.06
N PRO A 39 -12.11 -1.51 8.19
CA PRO A 39 -13.54 -1.30 8.19
C PRO A 39 -13.91 0.05 7.56
N MET A 40 -15.00 0.04 6.79
CA MET A 40 -15.71 1.25 6.36
C MET A 40 -16.92 1.44 7.27
N TYR A 41 -16.99 2.56 7.98
CA TYR A 41 -18.10 2.85 8.85
C TYR A 41 -19.15 3.71 8.13
N GLN A 42 -20.42 3.38 8.34
CA GLN A 42 -21.57 4.10 7.76
C GLN A 42 -22.57 4.43 8.87
N PRO A 43 -22.25 5.34 9.80
CA PRO A 43 -23.08 5.58 10.99
C PRO A 43 -24.42 6.25 10.66
N LYS A 44 -24.55 6.87 9.49
CA LYS A 44 -25.77 7.54 9.00
C LYS A 44 -25.95 7.25 7.52
N ASN A 45 -27.20 7.33 7.04
CA ASN A 45 -27.49 7.17 5.62
C ASN A 45 -26.73 8.20 4.78
N GLY A 46 -26.07 7.74 3.72
CA GLY A 46 -25.24 8.56 2.83
C GLY A 46 -23.84 8.90 3.36
N TRP A 47 -23.41 8.36 4.50
CA TRP A 47 -22.08 8.61 5.06
C TRP A 47 -21.15 7.42 4.81
N ALA A 48 -19.87 7.71 4.57
CA ALA A 48 -18.78 6.74 4.51
C ALA A 48 -17.56 7.34 5.24
N GLU A 49 -17.13 6.73 6.34
CA GLU A 49 -15.97 7.16 7.12
C GLU A 49 -14.96 6.01 7.32
N GLN A 50 -13.67 6.37 7.34
CA GLN A 50 -12.54 5.49 7.67
C GLN A 50 -11.80 6.12 8.87
N ARG A 51 -11.26 5.29 9.77
CA ARG A 51 -10.55 5.74 10.99
C ARG A 51 -9.22 5.05 11.13
#